data_AF-A0A173QZT7-F1
#
_entry.id   AF-A0A173QZT7-F1
#
_cell.length_a   1.000
_cell.length_b   1.000
_cell.length_c   1.000
_cell.angle_alpha   90.00
_cell.angle_beta   90.00
_cell.angle_gamma   90.00
#
_symmetry.space_group_name_H-M   'P 1'
#
loop_
_entity.id
_entity.type
_entity.pdbx_description
1 polymer ?
#
loop_
_entity_poly.entity_id
_entity_poly.type
_entity_poly.pdbx_seq_one_letter_code
_entity_poly.pdbx_strand_id
1 'polypeptide(L)' 'MFYVLGGTTVNFTVKLSTSGSVQMGYINNSGIKTRTYSGIGSSHSTSFTIPFTGYYRFYVTNQSSGTLQITGGTISF' A
#
# COMPACT_ATOMS: atom_id res chain seq x y z
N MET A 1 7.08 -7.47 -6.76
CA MET A 1 5.97 -7.26 -7.72
C MET A 1 5.09 -8.48 -7.65
N PHE A 2 3.77 -8.33 -7.69
CA PHE A 2 2.81 -9.43 -7.54
C PHE A 2 1.95 -9.53 -8.79
N TYR A 3 1.70 -10.74 -9.29
CA TYR A 3 0.73 -10.97 -10.35
C TYR A 3 -0.63 -11.20 -9.72
N VAL A 4 -1.61 -10.35 -10.02
CA VAL A 4 -2.93 -10.34 -9.37
C VAL A 4 -4.01 -10.40 -10.43
N LEU A 5 -5.06 -11.19 -10.19
CA LEU A 5 -6.20 -11.29 -11.09
C LEU A 5 -7.08 -10.03 -11.01
N GLY A 6 -7.66 -9.64 -12.14
CA GLY A 6 -8.68 -8.61 -12.17
C GLY A 6 -9.90 -9.02 -11.34
N GLY A 7 -10.48 -8.06 -10.61
CA GLY A 7 -11.56 -8.29 -9.66
C GLY A 7 -11.11 -8.72 -8.26
N THR A 8 -9.84 -9.08 -8.05
CA THR A 8 -9.34 -9.43 -6.72
C THR A 8 -9.30 -8.21 -5.80
N THR A 9 -9.90 -8.34 -4.61
CA THR A 9 -9.79 -7.35 -3.54
C THR A 9 -8.51 -7.59 -2.75
N VAL A 10 -7.63 -6.59 -2.76
CA VAL A 10 -6.38 -6.58 -2.00
C VAL A 10 -6.61 -5.88 -0.67
N ASN A 11 -6.23 -6.52 0.43
CA ASN A 11 -6.13 -5.86 1.74
C ASN A 11 -4.66 -5.62 2.07
N PHE A 12 -4.31 -4.38 2.36
CA PHE A 12 -2.94 -3.97 2.61
C PHE A 12 -2.85 -3.21 3.94
N THR A 13 -2.05 -3.72 4.86
CA THR A 13 -1.80 -3.12 6.18
C THR A 13 -0.31 -2.86 6.41
N VAL A 14 -0.02 -1.82 7.18
CA VAL A 14 1.34 -1.42 7.60
C VAL A 14 1.30 -0.98 9.04
N LYS A 15 2.24 -1.47 9.85
CA LYS A 15 2.47 -1.04 11.23
C LYS A 15 3.81 -0.34 11.33
N LEU A 16 3.83 0.76 12.09
CA LEU A 16 5.01 1.56 12.37
C LEU A 16 5.37 1.46 13.86
N SER A 17 6.65 1.62 14.20
CA SER A 17 7.08 1.66 15.61
C SER A 17 6.58 2.90 16.34
N THR A 18 6.44 4.02 15.64
CA THR A 18 5.90 5.30 16.12
C THR A 18 4.94 5.89 15.08
N SER A 19 4.06 6.80 15.51
CA SER A 19 3.11 7.44 14.60
C SER A 19 3.81 8.24 13.50
N GLY A 20 3.43 8.01 12.25
CA GLY A 20 3.99 8.69 11.08
C GLY A 20 2.93 8.96 10.01
N SER A 21 3.24 9.87 9.09
CA SER A 21 2.38 10.17 7.94
C SER A 21 2.77 9.28 6.75
N VAL A 22 1.82 8.52 6.22
CA VAL A 22 2.05 7.63 5.08
C VAL A 22 1.01 7.82 4.00
N GLN A 23 1.43 7.55 2.76
CA GLN A 23 0.56 7.29 1.63
C GLN A 23 0.76 5.86 1.14
N MET A 24 -0.31 5.12 0.89
CA MET A 24 -0.27 3.75 0.37
C MET A 24 -0.97 3.65 -0.99
N GLY A 25 -0.67 2.59 -1.73
CA GLY A 25 -1.34 2.29 -2.99
C GLY A 25 -0.58 1.27 -3.83
N TYR A 26 -0.80 1.32 -5.14
CA TYR A 26 -0.16 0.42 -6.09
C TYR A 26 0.34 1.14 -7.35
N ILE A 27 1.29 0.51 -8.03
CA ILE A 27 1.74 0.88 -9.38
C ILE A 27 1.42 -0.30 -10.30
N ASN A 28 0.66 -0.06 -11.37
CA ASN A 28 0.30 -1.09 -12.33
C ASN A 28 1.44 -1.38 -13.33
N ASN A 29 1.22 -2.35 -14.23
CA ASN A 29 2.22 -2.77 -15.23
C ASN A 29 2.65 -1.63 -16.17
N SER A 30 1.77 -0.65 -16.41
CA SER A 30 2.05 0.54 -17.21
C SER A 30 2.78 1.65 -16.42
N GLY A 31 3.15 1.39 -15.16
CA GLY A 31 3.82 2.38 -14.32
C GLY A 31 2.91 3.43 -13.70
N ILE A 32 1.59 3.33 -13.91
CA ILE A 32 0.62 4.30 -13.36
C ILE A 32 0.45 4.04 -11.87
N LYS A 33 0.69 5.08 -11.07
CA LYS A 33 0.60 5.06 -9.61
C LYS A 33 -0.81 5.46 -9.15
N THR A 34 -1.47 4.59 -8.42
CA THR A 34 -2.80 4.83 -7.83
C THR A 34 -2.67 4.90 -6.31
N ARG A 35 -3.16 5.99 -5.71
CA ARG A 35 -3.25 6.16 -4.25
C ARG A 35 -4.57 5.60 -3.74
N THR A 36 -4.50 4.77 -2.70
CA THR A 36 -5.68 4.17 -2.06
C THR A 36 -5.84 4.60 -0.61
N TYR A 37 -4.80 5.15 0.02
CA TYR A 37 -4.85 5.66 1.39
C TYR A 37 -3.79 6.75 1.63
N SER A 38 -4.11 7.66 2.55
CA SER A 38 -3.21 8.67 3.13
C SER A 38 -3.63 8.93 4.57
N GLY A 39 -2.70 8.97 5.52
CA GLY A 39 -3.05 9.24 6.92
C GLY A 39 -1.87 9.25 7.87
N ILE A 40 -2.13 9.69 9.11
CA ILE A 40 -1.15 9.77 10.19
C ILE A 40 -1.54 8.78 11.30
N GLY A 41 -0.58 7.98 11.77
CA GLY A 41 -0.82 7.01 12.83
C GLY A 41 0.29 5.98 12.94
N SER A 42 0.16 5.02 13.86
CA SER A 42 1.09 3.89 14.00
C SER A 42 0.62 2.62 13.29
N SER A 43 -0.61 2.62 12.78
CA SER A 43 -1.22 1.51 12.06
C SER A 43 -2.06 2.05 10.91
N HIS A 44 -1.85 1.47 9.72
CA HIS A 44 -2.51 1.90 8.49
C HIS A 44 -3.07 0.70 7.75
N SER A 45 -4.22 0.90 7.11
CA SER A 45 -4.86 -0.12 6.30
C SER A 45 -5.60 0.49 5.11
N THR A 46 -5.67 -0.25 4.02
CA THR A 46 -6.45 0.08 2.84
C THR A 46 -6.93 -1.20 2.17
N SER A 47 -8.10 -1.13 1.54
CA SER A 47 -8.68 -2.21 0.76
C SER A 47 -9.08 -1.66 -0.60
N PHE A 48 -8.71 -2.36 -1.67
CA PHE A 48 -8.99 -1.92 -3.04
C PHE A 48 -9.08 -3.10 -4.00
N THR A 49 -9.91 -2.97 -5.03
CA THR A 49 -10.07 -3.98 -6.08
C THR A 49 -9.14 -3.69 -7.24
N ILE A 50 -8.44 -4.72 -7.72
CA ILE A 50 -7.61 -4.64 -8.92
C ILE A 50 -8.50 -4.66 -10.17
N PRO A 51 -8.40 -3.67 -11.09
CA PRO A 51 -9.31 -3.61 -12.21
C PRO A 51 -9.00 -4.63 -13.32
N PHE A 52 -7.71 -4.96 -13.53
CA PHE A 52 -7.27 -5.82 -14.63
C PHE A 52 -6.20 -6.80 -14.16
N THR A 53 -6.19 -8.00 -14.72
CA THR A 53 -5.14 -8.97 -14.43
C THR A 53 -3.78 -8.45 -14.85
N GLY A 54 -2.78 -8.53 -13.97
CA GLY A 54 -1.43 -8.13 -14.32
C GLY A 54 -0.49 -7.99 -13.12
N TYR A 55 0.66 -7.39 -13.39
CA TYR A 55 1.68 -7.15 -12.38
C TYR A 55 1.48 -5.81 -11.66
N TYR A 56 1.52 -5.86 -10.33
CA TYR A 56 1.35 -4.72 -9.44
C TYR A 56 2.49 -4.61 -8.42
N ARG A 57 2.92 -3.39 -8.14
CA ARG A 57 3.83 -3.05 -7.03
C ARG A 57 3.07 -2.28 -5.99
N PHE A 58 2.85 -2.86 -4.81
CA PHE A 58 2.28 -2.15 -3.67
C PHE A 58 3.36 -1.26 -3.05
N TYR A 59 2.98 -0.04 -2.68
CA TYR A 59 3.93 0.94 -2.14
C TYR A 59 3.42 1.58 -0.86
N VAL A 60 4.38 2.01 -0.04
CA VAL A 60 4.21 2.94 1.08
C VAL A 60 5.14 4.12 0.80
N THR A 61 4.64 5.35 0.91
CA THR A 61 5.43 6.57 0.79
C THR A 61 5.45 7.24 2.17
N ASN A 62 6.65 7.48 2.69
CA ASN A 62 6.85 8.30 3.87
C ASN A 62 6.54 9.77 3.51
N GLN A 63 5.54 10.36 4.15
CA GLN A 63 5.18 11.77 3.99
C GLN A 63 5.68 12.63 5.17
N SER A 64 6.40 12.02 6.12
CA SER A 64 7.07 12.71 7.21
C SER A 64 8.51 13.08 6.83
N SER A 65 9.09 14.05 7.53
CA SER A 65 10.48 14.48 7.34
C SER A 65 11.53 13.55 7.98
N GLY A 66 11.09 12.59 8.80
CA GLY A 66 11.96 11.68 9.56
C GLY A 66 11.97 10.24 9.02
N THR A 67 12.56 9.33 9.79
CA THR A 67 12.56 7.89 9.46
C THR A 67 11.25 7.24 9.90
N LEU A 68 10.63 6.45 9.02
CA LEU A 68 9.57 5.52 9.39
C LEU A 68 10.16 4.13 9.55
N GLN A 69 10.04 3.55 10.75
CA GLN A 69 10.42 2.17 11.00
C GLN A 69 9.17 1.29 10.90
N ILE A 70 9.08 0.53 9.81
CA ILE A 70 8.01 -0.45 9.59
C ILE A 70 8.31 -1.67 10.48
N THR A 71 7.35 -2.03 11.32
CA THR A 71 7.46 -3.15 12.28
C THR A 71 6.64 -4.37 11.86
N GLY A 72 5.76 -4.21 10.88
CA GLY A 72 4.97 -5.30 10.33
C GLY A 72 3.93 -4.82 9.33
N GLY A 73 3.14 -5.77 8.84
CA GLY A 73 2.11 -5.51 7.86
C GLY A 73 1.72 -6.80 7.13
N THR A 74 0.62 -6.74 6.41
CA THR A 74 0.13 -7.87 5.62
C THR A 74 -0.39 -7.35 4.29
N ILE A 75 -0.15 -8.11 3.24
CA ILE A 75 -0.80 -7.97 1.95
C ILE A 75 -1.50 -9.30 1.69
N SER A 76 -2.81 -9.28 1.49
CA SER A 76 -3.60 -10.46 1.11
C SER A 76 -4.40 -10.21 -0.16
N PHE A 77 -4.39 -11.19 -1.07
CA PHE A 77 -5.07 -11.22 -2.36
C PHE A 77 -5.14 -12.65 -2.92
#